data_AF-A0A8J8CXW3-F1
#
_entry.id   AF-A0A8J8CXW3-F1
#
_cell.length_a   1.000
_cell.length_b   1.000
_cell.length_c   1.000
_cell.angle_alpha   90.00
_cell.angle_beta   90.00
_cell.angle_gamma   90.00
#
_symmetry.space_group_name_H-M   'P 1'
#
loop_
_entity.id
_entity.type
_entity.pdbx_description
1 polymer ?
#
loop_
_entity_poly.entity_id
_entity_poly.type
_entity_poly.pdbx_seq_one_letter_code
_entity_poly.pdbx_strand_id
1 'polypeptide(L)'
;MPDENRFAGIGDAVEEEPENDDAAIAEEPSAETGEETVADAGANDGEDDTGGNAAGPAAFAFDDTVQKSVYVRPETFEELEDAEALVNAQLRTEHDLKDLTRREFFDAVFREAAEDTDRLVERIRKMREK
;
A
#
# COMPACT_ATOMS: atom_id res chain seq x y z
N MET A 1 -0.08 21.48 -58.46
CA MET A 1 0.49 21.12 -57.16
C MET A 1 1.88 20.58 -57.45
N PRO A 2 2.96 21.19 -56.94
CA PRO A 2 4.27 20.54 -56.94
C PRO A 2 4.30 19.54 -55.79
N ASP A 3 4.48 18.28 -56.15
CA ASP A 3 4.56 17.12 -55.27
C ASP A 3 5.94 17.08 -54.63
N GLU A 4 6.10 17.51 -53.38
CA GLU A 4 7.36 17.28 -52.68
C GLU A 4 7.11 17.07 -51.19
N ASN A 5 7.15 15.79 -50.79
CA ASN A 5 7.06 15.38 -49.40
C ASN A 5 8.36 15.76 -48.67
N ARG A 6 8.25 16.70 -47.73
CA ARG A 6 9.36 17.26 -46.93
C ARG A 6 10.11 16.25 -46.04
N PHE A 7 9.66 15.00 -45.99
CA PHE A 7 10.24 13.92 -45.20
C PHE A 7 11.07 12.91 -46.01
N ALA A 8 11.15 13.06 -47.34
CA ALA A 8 11.87 12.13 -48.21
C ALA A 8 13.42 12.18 -48.06
N GLY A 9 13.97 13.12 -47.30
CA GLY A 9 15.42 13.31 -47.12
C GLY A 9 15.99 12.90 -45.76
N ILE A 10 15.21 12.30 -44.86
CA ILE A 10 15.69 11.88 -43.52
C ILE A 10 16.24 10.44 -43.51
N GLY A 11 16.01 9.65 -44.56
CA GLY A 11 16.57 8.31 -44.70
C GLY A 11 18.03 8.25 -45.14
N ASP A 12 18.60 9.38 -45.58
CA ASP A 12 19.95 9.47 -46.20
C ASP A 12 21.02 10.02 -45.25
N ALA A 13 20.69 10.23 -43.97
CA ALA A 13 21.64 10.77 -42.97
C ALA A 13 22.23 9.68 -42.04
N VAL A 14 22.06 8.41 -42.38
CA VAL A 14 22.66 7.26 -41.66
C VAL A 14 23.66 6.55 -42.57
N GLU A 15 24.54 7.32 -43.20
CA GLU A 15 25.68 6.79 -43.94
C GLU A 15 26.85 7.76 -43.83
N GLU A 16 27.34 8.01 -42.60
CA GLU A 16 28.65 8.63 -42.37
C GLU A 16 29.18 8.18 -41.00
N GLU A 17 30.11 7.22 -41.00
CA GLU A 17 30.96 6.88 -39.86
C GLU A 17 31.91 8.06 -39.55
N PRO A 18 32.18 8.32 -38.26
CA PRO A 18 33.52 8.79 -37.89
C PRO A 18 34.20 7.83 -36.90
N GLU A 19 35.41 7.42 -37.28
CA GLU A 19 36.41 6.74 -36.46
C GLU A 19 36.94 7.63 -35.30
N ASN A 20 37.25 6.96 -34.17
CA ASN A 20 38.10 7.38 -33.02
C ASN A 20 37.56 8.49 -32.09
N ASP A 21 37.67 8.42 -30.75
CA ASP A 21 38.63 7.72 -29.89
C ASP A 21 38.02 7.53 -28.46
N ASP A 22 38.34 6.38 -27.87
CA ASP A 22 38.52 6.03 -26.46
C ASP A 22 37.90 6.90 -25.32
N ALA A 23 36.92 6.35 -24.59
CA ALA A 23 36.93 6.25 -23.11
C ALA A 23 35.63 5.66 -22.54
N ALA A 24 35.73 4.41 -22.07
CA ALA A 24 35.22 3.88 -20.80
C ALA A 24 33.76 4.19 -20.36
N ILE A 25 32.92 3.15 -20.25
CA ILE A 25 32.60 2.38 -19.02
C ILE A 25 31.34 1.57 -19.34
N ALA A 26 31.47 0.25 -19.22
CA ALA A 26 30.40 -0.71 -19.40
C ALA A 26 29.57 -0.87 -18.11
N GLU A 27 28.30 -1.19 -18.35
CA GLU A 27 27.36 -1.97 -17.52
C GLU A 27 26.43 -1.21 -16.55
N GLU A 28 25.15 -1.23 -16.93
CA GLU A 28 23.99 -1.01 -16.07
C GLU A 28 23.81 -2.16 -15.05
N PRO A 29 22.96 -1.99 -14.01
CA PRO A 29 21.53 -2.23 -14.22
C PRO A 29 20.66 -1.10 -13.65
N SER A 30 19.87 -0.49 -14.53
CA SER A 30 18.80 0.44 -14.15
C SER A 30 17.67 -0.32 -13.45
N ALA A 31 17.25 0.21 -12.30
CA ALA A 31 16.30 -0.39 -11.39
C ALA A 31 14.91 -0.55 -12.03
N GLU A 32 14.43 -1.79 -12.10
CA GLU A 32 13.02 -2.11 -12.34
C GLU A 32 12.19 -1.56 -11.15
N THR A 33 11.64 -0.37 -11.34
CA THR A 33 10.72 0.26 -10.39
C THR A 33 9.34 -0.33 -10.69
N GLY A 34 8.97 -1.37 -9.95
CA GLY A 34 7.62 -1.93 -9.96
C GLY A 34 6.63 -0.91 -9.41
N GLU A 35 5.99 -0.18 -10.31
CA GLU A 35 4.92 0.76 -10.02
C GLU A 35 3.62 -0.02 -9.73
N GLU A 36 3.44 -0.44 -8.48
CA GLU A 36 2.20 -1.07 -8.03
C GLU A 36 1.13 0.02 -7.84
N THR A 37 0.34 0.23 -8.88
CA THR A 37 -0.83 1.11 -8.88
C THR A 37 -1.96 0.46 -8.09
N VAL A 38 -2.05 0.75 -6.79
CA VAL A 38 -3.24 0.42 -5.99
C VAL A 38 -4.31 1.47 -6.30
N ALA A 39 -5.21 1.13 -7.22
CA ALA A 39 -6.42 1.90 -7.45
C ALA A 39 -7.36 1.75 -6.24
N ASP A 40 -7.41 2.80 -5.43
CA ASP A 40 -8.45 3.04 -4.42
C ASP A 40 -9.80 3.17 -5.15
N ALA A 41 -10.58 2.09 -5.14
CA ALA A 41 -11.96 2.07 -5.63
C ALA A 41 -12.91 2.09 -4.42
N GLY A 42 -12.97 3.24 -3.76
CA GLY A 42 -13.96 3.55 -2.75
C GLY A 42 -15.34 3.87 -3.35
N ALA A 43 -16.27 2.93 -3.15
CA ALA A 43 -17.72 3.08 -3.03
C ALA A 43 -18.57 3.44 -4.28
N ASN A 44 -19.46 2.53 -4.66
CA ASN A 44 -20.88 2.59 -4.30
C ASN A 44 -21.67 1.45 -4.97
N ASP A 45 -22.03 0.41 -4.22
CA ASP A 45 -23.39 -0.11 -4.32
C ASP A 45 -23.81 -0.76 -3.00
N GLY A 46 -24.61 -0.02 -2.24
CA GLY A 46 -25.36 -0.56 -1.13
C GLY A 46 -26.51 -1.38 -1.68
N GLU A 47 -26.23 -2.63 -2.02
CA GLU A 47 -27.28 -3.61 -2.26
C GLU A 47 -27.40 -4.49 -1.02
N ASP A 48 -28.40 -4.16 -0.21
CA ASP A 48 -28.93 -4.97 0.87
C ASP A 48 -29.39 -6.31 0.24
N ASP A 49 -28.50 -7.31 0.20
CA ASP A 49 -28.87 -8.69 -0.12
C ASP A 49 -29.59 -9.28 1.11
N THR A 50 -30.84 -8.85 1.26
CA THR A 50 -31.77 -9.47 2.19
C THR A 50 -32.14 -10.86 1.65
N GLY A 51 -31.36 -11.86 2.05
CA GLY A 51 -31.88 -13.18 2.37
C GLY A 51 -32.23 -14.08 1.18
N GLY A 52 -31.22 -14.52 0.44
CA GLY A 52 -31.28 -15.81 -0.25
C GLY A 52 -31.32 -16.97 0.75
N ASN A 53 -32.50 -17.34 1.25
CA ASN A 53 -32.71 -18.56 2.02
C ASN A 53 -32.50 -19.78 1.11
N ALA A 54 -31.23 -20.16 0.89
CA ALA A 54 -30.86 -21.42 0.29
C ALA A 54 -31.33 -22.54 1.25
N ALA A 55 -32.49 -23.13 0.93
CA ALA A 55 -33.18 -24.10 1.77
C ALA A 55 -32.47 -25.48 1.79
N GLY A 56 -31.23 -25.52 2.27
CA GLY A 56 -30.46 -26.73 2.55
C GLY A 56 -29.36 -26.43 3.57
N PRO A 57 -28.95 -27.40 4.41
CA PRO A 57 -27.85 -27.17 5.34
C PRO A 57 -26.58 -26.87 4.54
N ALA A 58 -25.93 -25.75 4.86
CA ALA A 58 -24.62 -25.44 4.31
C ALA A 58 -23.67 -26.62 4.59
N ALA A 59 -22.86 -27.00 3.59
CA ALA A 59 -21.91 -28.10 3.73
C ALA A 59 -20.89 -27.88 4.87
N PHE A 60 -20.72 -26.62 5.29
CA PHE A 60 -19.94 -26.20 6.45
C PHE A 60 -20.74 -25.17 7.24
N ALA A 61 -20.68 -25.24 8.57
CA ALA A 61 -21.20 -24.17 9.42
C ALA A 61 -20.30 -22.94 9.26
N PHE A 62 -20.91 -21.79 8.94
CA PHE A 62 -20.22 -20.51 9.01
C PHE A 62 -20.35 -19.98 10.43
N ASP A 63 -19.23 -19.53 11.00
CA ASP A 63 -19.26 -18.71 12.21
C ASP A 63 -19.73 -17.29 11.84
N ASP A 64 -20.65 -16.76 12.65
CA ASP A 64 -21.11 -15.39 12.51
C ASP A 64 -19.94 -14.43 12.81
N THR A 65 -19.51 -13.67 11.80
CA THR A 65 -18.52 -12.61 12.00
C THR A 65 -19.25 -11.28 12.18
N VAL A 66 -18.96 -10.59 13.28
CA VAL A 66 -19.55 -9.28 13.58
C VAL A 66 -18.50 -8.21 13.36
N GLN A 67 -18.68 -7.38 12.33
CA GLN A 67 -17.86 -6.20 12.12
C GLN A 67 -18.16 -5.17 13.22
N LYS A 68 -17.12 -4.69 13.90
CA LYS A 68 -17.19 -3.57 14.86
C LYS A 68 -16.44 -2.39 14.25
N SER A 69 -17.12 -1.25 14.11
CA SER A 69 -16.49 0.00 13.68
C SER A 69 -16.01 0.81 14.90
N VAL A 70 -14.86 1.45 14.76
CA VAL A 70 -14.31 2.38 15.74
C VAL A 70 -14.07 3.71 15.03
N TYR A 71 -14.58 4.80 15.59
CA TYR A 71 -14.42 6.13 15.04
C TYR A 71 -13.24 6.82 15.69
N VAL A 72 -12.14 6.94 14.94
CA VAL A 72 -10.94 7.67 15.34
C VAL A 72 -10.86 8.94 14.48
N ARG A 73 -10.20 9.98 15.00
CA ARG A 73 -9.91 11.18 14.19
C ARG A 73 -8.97 10.80 13.03
N PRO A 74 -9.17 11.34 11.81
CA PRO A 74 -8.33 11.01 10.66
C PRO A 74 -6.84 11.20 10.94
N GLU A 75 -6.47 12.30 11.60
CA GLU A 75 -5.08 12.63 11.90
C GLU A 75 -4.44 11.60 12.86
N THR A 76 -5.23 11.07 13.79
CA THR A 76 -4.77 10.02 14.71
C THR A 76 -4.62 8.68 14.00
N PHE A 77 -5.42 8.42 12.95
CA PHE A 77 -5.31 7.20 12.17
C PHE A 77 -4.09 7.25 11.26
N GLU A 78 -3.81 8.38 10.61
CA GLU A 78 -2.59 8.60 9.81
C GLU A 78 -1.33 8.41 10.67
N GLU A 79 -1.28 9.00 11.87
CA GLU A 79 -0.17 8.79 12.82
C GLU A 79 0.05 7.31 13.19
N LEU A 80 -1.03 6.51 13.21
CA LEU A 80 -0.95 5.08 13.50
C LEU A 80 -0.43 4.28 12.30
N GLU A 81 -0.80 4.65 11.07
CA GLU A 81 -0.28 4.04 9.84
C GLU A 81 1.23 4.32 9.68
N ASP A 82 1.67 5.53 9.99
CA ASP A 82 3.10 5.86 10.04
C ASP A 82 3.84 5.00 11.08
N ALA A 83 3.23 4.81 12.27
CA ALA A 83 3.78 3.94 13.29
C ALA A 83 3.81 2.46 12.85
N GLU A 84 2.80 1.98 12.12
CA GLU A 84 2.77 0.64 11.52
C GLU A 84 3.98 0.42 10.60
N ALA A 85 4.25 1.38 9.70
CA ALA A 85 5.38 1.30 8.78
C ALA A 85 6.72 1.25 9.52
N LEU A 86 6.89 2.04 10.58
CA LEU A 86 8.08 2.04 11.42
C LEU A 86 8.26 0.72 12.17
N VAL A 87 7.19 0.18 12.77
CA VAL A 87 7.22 -1.11 13.46
C VAL A 87 7.56 -2.22 12.48
N ASN A 88 6.97 -2.24 11.29
CA ASN A 88 7.28 -3.24 10.26
C ASN A 88 8.75 -3.16 9.82
N ALA A 89 9.26 -1.93 9.59
CA ALA A 89 10.68 -1.73 9.29
C ALA A 89 11.58 -2.28 10.40
N GLN A 90 11.26 -1.99 11.66
CA GLN A 90 12.02 -2.46 12.82
C GLN A 90 11.98 -3.99 12.95
N LEU A 91 10.81 -4.61 12.80
CA LEU A 91 10.64 -6.06 12.82
C LEU A 91 11.49 -6.74 11.74
N ARG A 92 11.54 -6.15 10.54
CA ARG A 92 12.36 -6.66 9.44
C ARG A 92 13.86 -6.49 9.68
N THR A 93 14.29 -5.36 10.22
CA THR A 93 15.73 -5.06 10.40
C THR A 93 16.33 -5.70 11.65
N GLU A 94 15.58 -5.76 12.75
CA GLU A 94 16.09 -6.18 14.06
C GLU A 94 15.70 -7.62 14.40
N HIS A 95 14.60 -8.13 13.84
CA HIS A 95 14.03 -9.42 14.22
C HIS A 95 13.89 -10.41 13.04
N ASP A 96 14.26 -10.02 11.81
CA ASP A 96 14.06 -10.77 10.55
C ASP A 96 12.62 -11.29 10.38
N LEU A 97 11.66 -10.59 10.99
CA LEU A 97 10.23 -10.86 10.86
C LEU A 97 9.69 -10.04 9.68
N LYS A 98 9.07 -10.75 8.73
CA LYS A 98 8.52 -10.18 7.48
C LYS A 98 7.03 -10.42 7.44
N ASP A 99 6.38 -9.74 6.50
CA ASP A 99 4.97 -9.95 6.16
C ASP A 99 4.01 -9.71 7.34
N LEU A 100 4.27 -8.67 8.14
CA LEU A 100 3.36 -8.25 9.21
C LEU A 100 1.99 -7.92 8.62
N THR A 101 0.95 -8.66 9.04
CA THR A 101 -0.40 -8.35 8.60
C THR A 101 -0.99 -7.23 9.44
N ARG A 102 -1.86 -6.39 8.84
CA ARG A 102 -2.61 -5.37 9.58
C ARG A 102 -3.37 -5.96 10.77
N ARG A 103 -3.92 -7.16 10.62
CA ARG A 103 -4.66 -7.84 11.69
C ARG A 103 -3.76 -8.07 12.92
N GLU A 104 -2.55 -8.59 12.72
CA GLU A 104 -1.60 -8.83 13.80
C GLU A 104 -1.15 -7.53 14.45
N PHE A 105 -0.89 -6.50 13.64
CA PHE A 105 -0.55 -5.17 14.15
C PHE A 105 -1.65 -4.59 15.04
N PHE A 106 -2.89 -4.51 14.55
CA PHE A 106 -4.01 -3.98 15.34
C PHE A 106 -4.29 -4.82 16.59
N ASP A 107 -4.23 -6.15 16.50
CA ASP A 107 -4.40 -7.06 17.63
C ASP A 107 -3.33 -6.82 18.72
N ALA A 108 -2.07 -6.63 18.32
CA ALA A 108 -0.99 -6.27 19.24
C ALA A 108 -1.20 -4.89 19.88
N VAL A 109 -1.57 -3.87 19.09
CA VAL A 109 -1.86 -2.51 19.60
C VAL A 109 -2.98 -2.54 20.64
N PHE A 110 -4.07 -3.26 20.36
CA PHE A 110 -5.20 -3.35 21.29
C PHE A 110 -4.87 -4.16 22.55
N ARG A 111 -4.04 -5.21 22.45
CA ARG A 111 -3.55 -5.94 23.63
C ARG A 111 -2.66 -5.06 24.51
N GLU A 112 -1.69 -4.38 23.93
CA GLU A 112 -0.81 -3.45 24.66
C GLU A 112 -1.62 -2.37 25.39
N ALA A 113 -2.61 -1.78 24.71
CA ALA A 113 -3.49 -0.78 25.31
C ALA A 113 -4.37 -1.34 26.44
N ALA A 114 -4.71 -2.62 26.40
CA ALA A 114 -5.46 -3.30 27.45
C ALA A 114 -4.59 -3.73 28.64
N GLU A 115 -3.30 -4.01 28.41
CA GLU A 115 -2.34 -4.42 29.43
C GLU A 115 -1.89 -3.24 30.31
N ASP A 116 -1.72 -2.04 29.74
CA ASP A 116 -1.31 -0.83 30.46
C ASP A 116 -2.42 0.24 30.50
N THR A 117 -3.43 -0.01 31.33
CA THR A 117 -4.55 0.94 31.50
C THR A 117 -4.14 2.26 32.14
N ASP A 118 -3.08 2.28 32.95
CA ASP A 118 -2.62 3.50 33.64
C ASP A 118 -2.04 4.50 32.64
N ARG A 119 -1.19 4.03 31.71
CA ARG A 119 -0.67 4.85 30.62
C ARG A 119 -1.78 5.34 29.70
N LEU A 120 -2.81 4.53 29.45
CA LEU A 120 -3.97 4.94 28.67
C LEU A 120 -4.76 6.06 29.38
N VAL A 121 -4.98 5.95 30.69
CA VAL A 121 -5.62 7.02 31.49
C VAL A 121 -4.81 8.31 31.44
N GLU A 122 -3.48 8.23 31.57
CA GLU A 122 -2.61 9.40 31.47
C GLU A 122 -2.69 10.06 30.09
N ARG A 123 -2.69 9.26 29.01
CA ARG A 123 -2.85 9.74 27.64
C ARG A 123 -4.17 10.48 27.44
N ILE A 124 -5.27 9.93 27.96
CA ILE A 124 -6.61 10.56 27.88
C ILE A 124 -6.65 11.88 28.65
N ARG A 125 -6.04 11.96 29.85
CA ARG A 125 -5.96 13.21 30.61
C ARG A 125 -5.21 14.29 29.82
N LYS A 126 -4.05 13.95 29.27
CA LYS A 126 -3.26 14.88 28.43
C LYS A 126 -4.03 15.39 27.22
N MET A 127 -4.86 14.55 26.60
CA MET A 127 -5.70 14.96 25.47
C MET A 127 -6.83 15.91 25.86
N ARG A 128 -7.34 15.83 27.10
CA ARG A 128 -8.42 16.69 27.59
C ARG A 128 -7.95 18.01 28.17
N GLU A 129 -6.71 18.07 28.65
CA GLU A 129 -6.09 19.28 29.18
C GLU A 129 -5.55 20.20 28.07
N LYS A 130 -5.58 19.73 26.83
CA LYS A 130 -5.16 20.45 25.63
C LYS A 130 -6.34 21.22 25.01
#